data_AF-A0A450YJT2-F1
#
_entry.id   AF-A0A450YJT2-F1
#
_cell.length_a   1.000
_cell.length_b   1.000
_cell.length_c   1.000
_cell.angle_alpha   90.00
_cell.angle_beta   90.00
_cell.angle_gamma   90.00
#
_symmetry.space_group_name_H-M   'P 1'
#
loop_
_entity.id
_entity.type
_entity.pdbx_description
1 polymer ?
#
loop_
_entity_poly.entity_id
_entity_poly.type
_entity_poly.pdbx_seq_one_letter_code
_entity_poly.pdbx_strand_id
1 'polypeptide(L)'
;MEGRPDSNYLRFLAGLLAAPEADSLAALAELTDEHTWLREPLAELSNLGLPHWQAEHTRLFISNYPKTLCPPFESAYRGGSPTGELKGLYLRLGLEANDISTDYLGTMLECAAYLLEEPGFVDNHDLWRELWDEHLAQWVPRFSNDLIKAPNCPLLYRRLGEKFSALIQLPKATPR
;
A
#
# COMPACT_ATOMS: atom_id res chain seq x y z
N MET A 1 0.97 23.71 0.14
CA MET A 1 1.08 22.25 -0.13
C MET A 1 1.91 21.57 0.95
N GLU A 2 1.70 21.86 2.23
CA GLU A 2 2.42 21.18 3.30
C GLU A 2 1.59 19.98 3.78
N GLY A 3 2.19 18.78 3.77
CA GLY A 3 1.62 17.58 4.42
C GLY A 3 1.05 16.49 3.52
N ARG A 4 1.09 16.62 2.18
CA ARG A 4 0.74 15.50 1.26
C ARG A 4 1.99 14.68 0.91
N PRO A 5 1.88 13.35 0.77
CA PRO A 5 2.99 12.50 0.34
C PRO A 5 3.36 12.75 -1.12
N ASP A 6 4.56 12.33 -1.51
CA ASP A 6 5.02 12.32 -2.89
C ASP A 6 4.32 11.21 -3.70
N SER A 7 3.92 11.52 -4.94
CA SER A 7 3.17 10.58 -5.78
C SER A 7 4.00 9.38 -6.24
N ASN A 8 5.29 9.58 -6.55
CA ASN A 8 6.19 8.48 -6.89
C ASN A 8 6.40 7.56 -5.70
N TYR A 9 6.51 8.12 -4.50
CA TYR A 9 6.62 7.33 -3.28
C TYR A 9 5.37 6.46 -3.02
N LEU A 10 4.18 6.98 -3.27
CA LEU A 10 2.94 6.21 -3.17
C LEU A 10 2.91 5.04 -4.17
N ARG A 11 3.31 5.27 -5.43
CA ARG A 11 3.40 4.22 -6.45
C ARG A 11 4.44 3.17 -6.12
N PHE A 12 5.59 3.59 -5.60
CA PHE A 12 6.63 2.69 -5.11
C PHE A 12 6.08 1.77 -4.00
N LEU A 13 5.41 2.33 -2.98
CA LEU A 13 4.82 1.51 -1.92
C LEU A 13 3.70 0.58 -2.44
N ALA A 14 2.90 1.02 -3.42
CA ALA A 14 1.91 0.19 -4.08
C ALA A 14 2.55 -1.01 -4.80
N GLY A 15 3.64 -0.77 -5.53
CA GLY A 15 4.39 -1.81 -6.24
C GLY A 15 4.97 -2.87 -5.31
N LEU A 16 5.37 -2.51 -4.08
CA LEU A 16 5.86 -3.46 -3.09
C LEU A 16 4.80 -4.43 -2.53
N LEU A 17 3.51 -4.17 -2.79
CA LEU A 17 2.41 -5.10 -2.46
C LEU A 17 2.16 -6.13 -3.55
N ALA A 18 2.67 -5.92 -4.77
CA ALA A 18 2.53 -6.87 -5.87
C ALA A 18 3.23 -8.20 -5.57
N ALA A 19 2.75 -9.28 -6.19
CA ALA A 19 3.39 -10.58 -6.07
C ALA A 19 4.83 -10.51 -6.63
N PRO A 20 5.82 -11.07 -5.93
CA PRO A 20 7.19 -11.04 -6.42
C PRO A 20 7.39 -11.99 -7.60
N GLU A 21 8.12 -11.50 -8.60
CA GLU A 21 8.44 -12.18 -9.85
C GLU A 21 9.96 -12.31 -10.04
N ALA A 22 10.39 -12.93 -11.14
CA ALA A 22 11.80 -13.21 -11.43
C ALA A 22 12.69 -11.96 -11.34
N ASP A 23 12.19 -10.83 -11.86
CA ASP A 23 12.93 -9.58 -11.94
C ASP A 23 12.75 -8.68 -10.71
N SER A 24 11.89 -9.04 -9.76
CA SER A 24 11.58 -8.18 -8.61
C SER A 24 12.79 -7.93 -7.71
N LEU A 25 13.69 -8.90 -7.54
CA LEU A 25 14.93 -8.71 -6.77
C LEU A 25 15.85 -7.68 -7.41
N ALA A 26 16.01 -7.73 -8.75
CA ALA A 26 16.81 -6.77 -9.49
C ALA A 26 16.19 -5.37 -9.41
N ALA A 27 14.88 -5.26 -9.59
CA ALA A 27 14.16 -4.00 -9.45
C ALA A 27 14.32 -3.39 -8.05
N LEU A 28 14.26 -4.20 -6.98
CA LEU A 28 14.51 -3.72 -5.61
C LEU A 28 15.93 -3.22 -5.42
N ALA A 29 16.92 -3.85 -6.07
CA ALA A 29 18.32 -3.46 -5.97
C ALA A 29 18.57 -2.05 -6.55
N GLU A 30 17.96 -1.74 -7.70
CA GLU A 30 18.04 -0.43 -8.35
C GLU A 30 17.48 0.70 -7.46
N LEU A 31 16.49 0.38 -6.61
CA LEU A 31 15.84 1.33 -5.72
C LEU A 31 16.57 1.53 -4.38
N THR A 32 17.63 0.77 -4.08
CA THR A 32 18.30 0.84 -2.77
C THR A 32 19.04 2.15 -2.49
N ASP A 33 19.41 2.89 -3.53
CA ASP A 33 20.06 4.19 -3.38
C ASP A 33 19.06 5.27 -2.96
N GLU A 34 17.87 5.27 -3.56
CA GLU A 34 16.77 6.17 -3.22
C GLU A 34 16.07 5.75 -1.91
N HIS A 35 16.04 4.45 -1.63
CA HIS A 35 15.34 3.86 -0.50
C HIS A 35 16.26 2.97 0.33
N THR A 36 17.16 3.60 1.06
CA THR A 36 18.21 2.94 1.86
C THR A 36 17.72 1.88 2.86
N TRP A 37 16.45 1.97 3.28
CA TRP A 37 15.81 0.98 4.15
C TRP A 37 15.60 -0.39 3.47
N LEU A 38 15.71 -0.47 2.14
CA LEU A 38 15.62 -1.71 1.37
C LEU A 38 16.90 -2.56 1.43
N ARG A 39 18.05 -2.01 1.83
CA ARG A 39 19.35 -2.71 1.77
C ARG A 39 19.36 -4.01 2.58
N GLU A 40 18.90 -3.94 3.83
CA GLU A 40 18.83 -5.09 4.72
C GLU A 40 17.76 -6.11 4.26
N PRO A 41 16.51 -5.71 3.93
CA PRO A 41 15.53 -6.59 3.28
C PRO A 41 16.04 -7.29 2.01
N LEU A 42 16.72 -6.56 1.13
CA LEU A 42 17.24 -7.12 -0.12
C LEU A 42 18.28 -8.21 0.14
N ALA A 43 19.20 -7.99 1.10
CA ALA A 43 20.18 -8.98 1.49
C ALA A 43 19.50 -10.25 2.06
N GLU A 44 18.47 -10.11 2.89
CA GLU A 44 17.69 -11.23 3.40
C GLU A 44 17.00 -12.00 2.28
N LEU A 45 16.26 -11.30 1.40
CA LEU A 45 15.52 -11.93 0.30
C LEU A 45 16.46 -12.61 -0.72
N SER A 46 17.64 -12.04 -0.95
CA SER A 46 18.65 -12.65 -1.83
C SER A 46 19.16 -13.99 -1.27
N ASN A 47 19.24 -14.13 0.06
CA ASN A 47 19.62 -15.37 0.73
C ASN A 47 18.47 -16.39 0.80
N LEU A 48 17.22 -15.93 1.00
CA LEU A 48 16.04 -16.79 1.04
C LEU A 48 15.67 -17.37 -0.32
N GLY A 49 15.84 -16.57 -1.37
CA GLY A 49 15.47 -16.91 -2.74
C GLY A 49 13.99 -16.65 -3.07
N LEU A 50 13.72 -16.47 -4.37
CA LEU A 50 12.41 -16.12 -4.90
C LEU A 50 11.26 -17.08 -4.50
N PRO A 51 11.43 -18.43 -4.54
CA PRO A 51 10.33 -19.32 -4.19
C PRO A 51 9.87 -19.16 -2.74
N HIS A 52 10.80 -18.91 -1.82
CA HIS A 52 10.48 -18.67 -0.43
C HIS A 52 9.79 -17.31 -0.26
N TRP A 53 10.29 -16.27 -0.94
CA TRP A 53 9.67 -14.95 -0.95
C TRP A 53 8.21 -15.00 -1.45
N GLN A 54 7.96 -15.69 -2.56
CA GLN A 54 6.61 -15.89 -3.11
C GLN A 54 5.68 -16.65 -2.14
N ALA A 55 6.20 -17.67 -1.46
CA ALA A 55 5.44 -18.40 -0.45
C ALA A 55 5.05 -17.50 0.74
N GLU A 56 5.98 -16.66 1.22
CA GLU A 56 5.71 -15.70 2.29
C GLU A 56 4.74 -14.59 1.86
N HIS A 57 4.86 -14.07 0.63
CA HIS A 57 3.88 -13.12 0.07
C HIS A 57 2.47 -13.73 0.05
N THR A 58 2.36 -14.95 -0.47
CA THR A 58 1.09 -15.69 -0.53
C THR A 58 0.51 -15.89 0.87
N ARG A 59 1.33 -16.32 1.83
CA ARG A 59 0.93 -16.55 3.22
C ARG A 59 0.44 -15.27 3.91
N LEU A 60 1.09 -14.15 3.66
CA LEU A 60 0.74 -12.88 4.30
C LEU A 60 -0.52 -12.25 3.69
N PHE A 61 -0.58 -12.17 2.36
CA PHE A 61 -1.55 -11.31 1.67
C PHE A 61 -2.66 -12.04 0.93
N ILE A 62 -2.42 -13.26 0.46
CA ILE A 62 -3.35 -13.97 -0.44
C ILE A 62 -4.13 -15.02 0.34
N SER A 63 -3.44 -16.05 0.84
CA SER A 63 -4.07 -17.19 1.49
C SER A 63 -3.17 -17.79 2.58
N ASN A 64 -3.78 -18.03 3.73
CA ASN A 64 -3.17 -18.78 4.81
C ASN A 64 -4.26 -19.51 5.60
N TYR A 65 -3.92 -20.63 6.24
CA TYR A 65 -4.86 -21.40 7.07
C TYR A 65 -4.69 -21.03 8.56
N PRO A 66 -5.76 -20.79 9.33
CA PRO A 66 -7.18 -20.82 8.95
C PRO A 66 -7.68 -19.50 8.32
N LYS A 67 -6.90 -18.42 8.34
CA LYS A 67 -7.22 -17.13 7.70
C LYS A 67 -5.95 -16.48 7.14
N THR A 68 -6.09 -15.71 6.07
CA THR A 68 -5.07 -14.78 5.57
C THR A 68 -4.69 -13.81 6.69
N LEU A 69 -3.38 -13.62 6.90
CA LEU A 69 -2.87 -12.91 8.07
C LEU A 69 -3.04 -11.40 7.96
N CYS A 70 -2.67 -10.85 6.81
CA CYS A 70 -2.64 -9.42 6.56
C CYS A 70 -3.31 -9.10 5.21
N PRO A 71 -4.58 -9.48 4.97
CA PRO A 71 -5.22 -9.24 3.67
C PRO A 71 -5.23 -7.73 3.34
N PRO A 72 -4.59 -7.26 2.27
CA PRO A 72 -4.37 -5.83 2.00
C PRO A 72 -5.61 -5.14 1.40
N PHE A 73 -6.78 -5.37 1.99
CA PHE A 73 -8.08 -4.88 1.53
C PHE A 73 -8.81 -4.14 2.65
N GLU A 74 -9.41 -2.99 2.34
CA GLU A 74 -10.21 -2.22 3.29
C GLU A 74 -11.34 -3.07 3.90
N SER A 75 -12.05 -3.83 3.07
CA SER A 75 -13.15 -4.72 3.47
C SER A 75 -12.77 -5.69 4.59
N ALA A 76 -11.54 -6.20 4.59
CA ALA A 76 -11.06 -7.16 5.57
C ALA A 76 -10.86 -6.55 6.97
N TYR A 77 -10.58 -5.24 7.04
CA TYR A 77 -10.33 -4.53 8.30
C TYR A 77 -11.54 -3.78 8.83
N ARG A 78 -12.37 -3.25 7.93
CA ARG A 78 -13.59 -2.49 8.29
C ARG A 78 -14.82 -3.40 8.47
N GLY A 79 -14.75 -4.65 8.02
CA GLY A 79 -15.84 -5.61 8.16
C GLY A 79 -17.02 -5.29 7.24
N GLY A 80 -16.88 -5.61 5.95
CA GLY A 80 -17.93 -5.40 4.96
C GLY A 80 -17.53 -5.81 3.54
N SER A 81 -18.45 -5.70 2.59
CA SER A 81 -18.17 -5.74 1.15
C SER A 81 -17.48 -4.43 0.73
N PRO A 82 -16.72 -4.39 -0.39
CA PRO A 82 -16.23 -3.12 -0.95
C PRO A 82 -17.35 -2.08 -0.99
N THR A 83 -17.13 -0.91 -0.40
CA THR A 83 -18.16 0.12 -0.28
C THR A 83 -18.48 0.67 -1.67
N GLY A 84 -19.77 0.86 -1.97
CA GLY A 84 -20.19 1.53 -3.21
C GLY A 84 -19.63 2.96 -3.32
N GLU A 85 -19.29 3.55 -2.18
CA GLU A 85 -18.63 4.86 -2.06
C GLU A 85 -17.28 4.88 -2.80
N LEU A 86 -16.41 3.90 -2.53
CA LEU A 86 -15.10 3.83 -3.17
C LEU A 86 -15.22 3.65 -4.69
N LYS A 87 -16.15 2.80 -5.14
CA LYS A 87 -16.46 2.65 -6.57
C LYS A 87 -16.97 3.97 -7.18
N GLY A 88 -17.82 4.70 -6.47
CA GLY A 88 -18.32 6.02 -6.89
C GLY A 88 -17.23 7.08 -6.95
N LEU A 89 -16.22 7.01 -6.07
CA LEU A 89 -15.01 7.82 -6.14
C LEU A 89 -14.23 7.56 -7.43
N TYR A 90 -13.89 6.29 -7.73
CA TYR A 90 -13.18 5.93 -8.97
C TYR A 90 -13.92 6.42 -10.23
N LEU A 91 -15.25 6.27 -10.29
CA LEU A 91 -16.06 6.75 -11.41
C LEU A 91 -16.00 8.27 -11.59
N ARG A 92 -15.99 9.06 -10.51
CA ARG A 92 -15.82 10.52 -10.59
C ARG A 92 -14.45 10.94 -11.11
N LEU A 93 -13.45 10.08 -10.97
CA LEU A 93 -12.11 10.25 -11.52
C LEU A 93 -11.99 9.77 -12.97
N GLY A 94 -13.06 9.21 -13.54
CA GLY A 94 -13.03 8.61 -14.87
C GLY A 94 -12.23 7.30 -14.92
N LEU A 95 -11.99 6.67 -13.76
CA LEU A 95 -11.26 5.41 -13.65
C LEU A 95 -12.24 4.23 -13.70
N GLU A 96 -11.93 3.24 -14.53
CA GLU A 96 -12.69 1.99 -14.59
C GLU A 96 -12.14 0.97 -13.59
N ALA A 97 -13.04 0.21 -12.97
CA ALA A 97 -12.65 -0.90 -12.11
C ALA A 97 -12.09 -2.04 -12.98
N ASN A 98 -10.79 -2.31 -12.87
CA ASN A 98 -10.15 -3.47 -13.47
C ASN A 98 -10.45 -4.75 -12.66
N ASP A 99 -9.87 -5.89 -13.04
CA ASP A 99 -10.04 -7.18 -12.33
C ASP A 99 -9.53 -7.16 -10.87
N ILE A 100 -8.73 -6.17 -10.48
CA ILE A 100 -8.26 -5.98 -9.10
C ILE A 100 -9.33 -5.21 -8.31
N SER A 101 -9.67 -5.71 -7.12
CA SER A 101 -10.66 -5.09 -6.25
C SER A 101 -10.31 -3.63 -5.95
N THR A 102 -11.30 -2.74 -6.06
CA THR A 102 -11.12 -1.29 -5.84
C THR A 102 -10.66 -0.95 -4.43
N ASP A 103 -10.91 -1.83 -3.46
CA ASP A 103 -10.54 -1.66 -2.06
C ASP A 103 -9.17 -2.27 -1.70
N TYR A 104 -8.42 -2.75 -2.69
CA TYR A 104 -7.03 -3.17 -2.54
C TYR A 104 -6.12 -1.95 -2.27
N LEU A 105 -5.23 -2.07 -1.28
CA LEU A 105 -4.36 -0.97 -0.87
C LEU A 105 -3.48 -0.45 -2.00
N GLY A 106 -2.92 -1.33 -2.85
CA GLY A 106 -2.11 -0.89 -3.99
C GLY A 106 -2.89 0.01 -4.94
N THR A 107 -4.12 -0.38 -5.28
CA THR A 107 -5.01 0.39 -6.17
C THR A 107 -5.42 1.73 -5.55
N MET A 108 -5.63 1.80 -4.23
CA MET A 108 -5.93 3.05 -3.54
C MET A 108 -4.71 4.00 -3.49
N LEU A 109 -3.50 3.47 -3.32
CA LEU A 109 -2.27 4.27 -3.35
C LEU A 109 -1.97 4.80 -4.75
N GLU A 110 -2.19 3.99 -5.79
CA GLU A 110 -2.09 4.44 -7.18
C GLU A 110 -3.10 5.54 -7.51
N CYS A 111 -4.34 5.41 -7.01
CA CYS A 111 -5.37 6.43 -7.12
C CYS A 111 -4.98 7.71 -6.39
N ALA A 112 -4.40 7.60 -5.19
CA ALA A 112 -3.93 8.75 -4.42
C ALA A 112 -2.82 9.49 -5.17
N ALA A 113 -1.86 8.77 -5.74
CA ALA A 113 -0.83 9.38 -6.57
C ALA A 113 -1.39 10.03 -7.84
N TYR A 114 -2.41 9.42 -8.48
CA TYR A 114 -3.09 10.02 -9.64
C TYR A 114 -3.75 11.36 -9.28
N LEU A 115 -4.44 11.44 -8.14
CA LEU A 115 -5.03 12.69 -7.65
C LEU A 115 -4.01 13.81 -7.45
N LEU A 116 -2.76 13.48 -7.11
CA LEU A 116 -1.70 14.46 -6.88
C LEU A 116 -1.03 14.97 -8.17
N GLU A 117 -1.17 14.22 -9.26
CA GLU A 117 -0.50 14.51 -10.54
C GLU A 117 -1.45 15.12 -11.57
N GLU A 118 -2.70 14.67 -11.59
CA GLU A 118 -3.67 15.09 -12.61
C GLU A 118 -4.06 16.57 -12.40
N PRO A 119 -3.81 17.46 -13.39
CA PRO A 119 -4.12 18.88 -13.26
C PRO A 119 -5.58 19.18 -12.93
N GLY A 120 -6.51 18.32 -13.36
CA GLY A 120 -7.93 18.44 -13.03
C GLY A 120 -8.29 18.14 -11.57
N PHE A 121 -7.41 17.46 -10.82
CA PHE A 121 -7.70 16.97 -9.48
C PHE A 121 -6.68 17.38 -8.40
N VAL A 122 -5.50 17.90 -8.78
CA VAL A 122 -4.42 18.25 -7.84
C VAL A 122 -4.87 19.19 -6.70
N ASP A 123 -5.74 20.15 -7.03
CA ASP A 123 -6.32 21.10 -6.07
C ASP A 123 -7.66 20.64 -5.49
N ASN A 124 -8.15 19.45 -5.87
CA ASN A 124 -9.41 18.90 -5.38
C ASN A 124 -9.22 18.26 -4.00
N HIS A 125 -9.30 19.12 -2.97
CA HIS A 125 -9.14 18.71 -1.58
C HIS A 125 -10.23 17.75 -1.09
N ASP A 126 -11.43 17.78 -1.67
CA ASP A 126 -12.53 16.93 -1.24
C ASP A 126 -12.32 15.48 -1.69
N LEU A 127 -11.96 15.26 -2.96
CA LEU A 127 -11.62 13.91 -3.46
C LEU A 127 -10.41 13.32 -2.73
N TRP A 128 -9.41 14.16 -2.44
CA TRP A 128 -8.26 13.75 -1.63
C TRP A 128 -8.67 13.34 -0.21
N ARG A 129 -9.48 14.16 0.47
CA ARG A 129 -9.93 13.87 1.84
C ARG A 129 -10.78 12.61 1.89
N GLU A 130 -11.69 12.44 0.94
CA GLU A 130 -12.50 11.24 0.83
C GLU A 130 -11.63 9.98 0.70
N LEU A 131 -10.70 9.95 -0.26
CA LEU A 131 -9.78 8.81 -0.40
C LEU A 131 -8.89 8.61 0.85
N TRP A 132 -8.26 9.69 1.32
CA TRP A 132 -7.21 9.59 2.32
C TRP A 132 -7.76 9.41 3.74
N ASP A 133 -8.67 10.28 4.17
CA ASP A 133 -9.20 10.26 5.53
C ASP A 133 -10.25 9.16 5.72
N GLU A 134 -11.08 8.90 4.72
CA GLU A 134 -12.22 7.98 4.85
C GLU A 134 -11.89 6.55 4.40
N HIS A 135 -11.04 6.37 3.39
CA HIS A 135 -10.69 5.05 2.86
C HIS A 135 -9.31 4.52 3.23
N LEU A 136 -8.27 5.36 3.38
CA LEU A 136 -6.94 4.87 3.77
C LEU A 136 -6.71 4.94 5.29
N ALA A 137 -6.92 6.11 5.90
CA ALA A 137 -6.55 6.35 7.29
C ALA A 137 -7.35 5.52 8.31
N GLN A 138 -8.54 5.03 7.93
CA GLN A 138 -9.43 4.27 8.82
C GLN A 138 -8.93 2.85 9.12
N TRP A 139 -8.07 2.28 8.27
CA TRP A 139 -7.71 0.86 8.40
C TRP A 139 -6.22 0.57 8.16
N VAL A 140 -5.53 1.38 7.35
CA VAL A 140 -4.11 1.17 7.04
C VAL A 140 -3.22 1.13 8.30
N PRO A 141 -3.45 1.92 9.37
CA PRO A 141 -2.67 1.77 10.60
C PRO A 141 -2.80 0.39 11.26
N ARG A 142 -4.01 -0.20 11.23
CA ARG A 142 -4.24 -1.54 11.76
C ARG A 142 -3.56 -2.61 10.89
N PHE A 143 -3.72 -2.52 9.57
CA PHE A 143 -3.01 -3.38 8.61
C PHE A 143 -1.49 -3.32 8.80
N SER A 144 -0.95 -2.12 8.95
CA SER A 144 0.48 -1.88 9.17
C SER A 144 0.97 -2.59 10.43
N ASN A 145 0.24 -2.44 11.54
CA ASN A 145 0.55 -3.08 12.80
C ASN A 145 0.48 -4.62 12.71
N ASP A 146 -0.52 -5.15 12.02
CA ASP A 146 -0.67 -6.60 11.83
C ASP A 146 0.48 -7.16 10.97
N LEU A 147 0.89 -6.43 9.93
CA LEU A 147 2.03 -6.79 9.07
C LEU A 147 3.38 -6.76 9.83
N ILE A 148 3.60 -5.74 10.66
CA ILE A 148 4.80 -5.61 11.50
C ILE A 148 4.91 -6.77 12.50
N LYS A 149 3.77 -7.16 13.09
CA LYS A 149 3.67 -8.20 14.14
C LYS A 149 3.52 -9.61 13.58
N ALA A 150 3.39 -9.77 12.27
CA ALA A 150 3.22 -11.09 11.66
C ALA A 150 4.43 -12.00 11.99
N PRO A 151 4.18 -13.24 12.45
CA PRO A 151 5.26 -14.17 12.76
C PRO A 151 6.01 -14.56 11.49
N ASN A 152 7.34 -14.68 11.60
CA ASN A 152 8.25 -15.00 10.49
C ASN A 152 8.06 -14.10 9.26
N CYS A 153 7.64 -12.85 9.47
CA CYS A 153 7.48 -11.88 8.40
C CYS A 153 8.85 -11.46 7.84
N PRO A 154 9.12 -11.62 6.53
CA PRO A 154 10.31 -11.08 5.89
C PRO A 154 10.50 -9.60 6.21
N LEU A 155 11.76 -9.17 6.35
CA LEU A 155 12.11 -7.80 6.71
C LEU A 155 11.51 -6.79 5.73
N LEU A 156 11.44 -7.12 4.43
CA LEU A 156 10.80 -6.26 3.42
C LEU A 156 9.39 -5.86 3.86
N TYR A 157 8.56 -6.83 4.22
CA TYR A 157 7.17 -6.59 4.58
C TYR A 157 7.02 -5.95 5.95
N ARG A 158 7.87 -6.29 6.92
CA ARG A 158 7.90 -5.59 8.21
C ARG A 158 8.20 -4.10 8.02
N ARG A 159 9.24 -3.78 7.24
CA ARG A 159 9.61 -2.39 6.92
C ARG A 159 8.52 -1.69 6.13
N LEU A 160 7.87 -2.38 5.20
CA LEU A 160 6.73 -1.85 4.45
C LEU A 160 5.58 -1.46 5.39
N GLY A 161 5.27 -2.27 6.40
CA GLY A 161 4.32 -1.92 7.45
C GLY A 161 4.72 -0.66 8.22
N GLU A 162 6.01 -0.51 8.56
CA GLU A 162 6.52 0.72 9.19
C GLU A 162 6.31 1.95 8.28
N LYS A 163 6.56 1.81 6.97
CA LYS A 163 6.34 2.88 5.99
C LYS A 163 4.88 3.27 5.86
N PHE A 164 3.97 2.30 5.78
CA PHE A 164 2.52 2.59 5.76
C PHE A 164 2.03 3.27 7.04
N SER A 165 2.51 2.82 8.21
CA SER A 165 2.16 3.47 9.47
C SER A 165 2.64 4.93 9.50
N ALA A 166 3.87 5.20 9.05
CA ALA A 166 4.42 6.54 8.98
C ALA A 166 3.69 7.42 7.95
N LEU A 167 3.33 6.85 6.80
CA LEU A 167 2.61 7.53 5.72
C LEU A 167 1.27 8.10 6.20
N ILE A 168 0.52 7.33 6.99
CA ILE A 168 -0.79 7.76 7.50
C ILE A 168 -0.68 8.68 8.72
N GLN A 169 0.38 8.53 9.52
CA GLN A 169 0.62 9.37 10.71
C GLN A 169 1.23 10.74 10.38
N LEU A 170 1.41 11.09 9.11
CA LEU A 170 1.81 12.44 8.72
C LEU A 170 0.87 13.45 9.41
N PRO A 171 1.42 14.41 10.18
CA PRO A 171 0.60 15.32 10.98
C PRO A 171 -0.36 16.06 10.05
N LYS A 172 -1.67 15.95 10.34
CA LYS A 172 -2.69 16.80 9.71
C LYS A 172 -2.28 18.24 9.96
N ALA A 173 -2.00 19.00 8.90
CA ALA A 173 -1.74 20.42 9.03
C ALA A 173 -2.94 21.04 9.77
N THR A 174 -2.71 21.48 11.00
CA THR A 174 -3.74 22.13 11.81
C THR A 174 -4.16 23.39 11.03
N PRO A 175 -5.45 23.55 10.66
CA PRO A 175 -5.89 24.82 10.12
C PRO A 175 -5.68 25.87 11.22
N ARG A 176 -4.87 26.90 10.93
CA ARG A 176 -4.81 28.12 11.74
C ARG A 176 -6.05 28.95 11.49
#